data_AF-A0A7C2ARU2-F1
#
_entry.id   AF-A0A7C2ARU2-F1
#
_cell.length_a   1.000
_cell.length_b   1.000
_cell.length_c   1.000
_cell.angle_alpha   90.00
_cell.angle_beta   90.00
_cell.angle_gamma   90.00
#
_symmetry.space_group_name_H-M   'P 1'
#
loop_
_entity.id
_entity.type
_entity.pdbx_description
1 polymer ?
#
loop_
_entity_poly.entity_id
_entity_poly.type
_entity_poly.pdbx_seq_one_letter_code
_entity_poly.pdbx_strand_id
1 'polypeptide(L)'
;MKVIRKEAKKLTVNTIEVREPVVEDLIRAEMIAGTSEGLKFALALISEIALFDGKKYTMEDLMHLGVRDFLGLSKAISGFGLEELAKELSSSQGKETLDSQKS
;
A
#
# COMPACT_ATOMS: atom_id res chain seq x y z
N MET A 1 -29.74 -9.03 -0.64
CA MET A 1 -28.56 -9.38 0.17
C MET A 1 -28.31 -8.26 1.17
N LYS A 2 -28.17 -8.54 2.47
CA LYS A 2 -27.91 -7.51 3.49
C LYS A 2 -26.41 -7.44 3.75
N VAL A 3 -25.78 -6.31 3.45
CA VAL A 3 -24.35 -6.06 3.70
C VAL A 3 -24.21 -5.42 5.09
N ILE A 4 -23.41 -6.04 5.96
CA ILE A 4 -23.11 -5.53 7.30
C ILE A 4 -21.62 -5.20 7.33
N ARG A 5 -21.28 -3.92 7.52
CA ARG A 5 -19.89 -3.48 7.67
C ARG A 5 -19.41 -3.78 9.08
N LYS A 6 -18.27 -4.46 9.19
CA LYS A 6 -17.58 -4.70 10.46
C LYS A 6 -16.25 -3.97 10.46
N GLU A 7 -15.80 -3.55 11.63
CA GLU A 7 -14.46 -2.99 11.77
C GLU A 7 -13.41 -4.09 11.58
N ALA A 8 -12.41 -3.78 10.75
CA ALA A 8 -11.22 -4.60 10.60
C ALA A 8 -10.20 -4.22 11.68
N LYS A 9 -9.41 -5.19 12.13
CA LYS A 9 -8.22 -4.92 12.95
C LYS A 9 -7.23 -4.15 12.07
N LYS A 10 -7.03 -2.87 12.38
CA LYS A 10 -6.16 -1.97 11.61
C LYS A 10 -4.91 -1.64 12.42
N LEU A 11 -3.79 -1.55 11.74
CA LEU A 11 -2.63 -0.85 12.27
C LEU A 11 -2.94 0.64 12.29
N THR A 12 -2.94 1.24 13.48
CA THR A 12 -3.15 2.69 13.65
C THR A 12 -1.79 3.34 13.76
N VAL A 13 -1.49 4.27 12.84
CA VAL A 13 -0.19 4.95 12.77
C VAL A 13 -0.45 6.45 12.65
N ASN A 14 0.31 7.26 13.40
CA ASN A 14 0.15 8.72 13.34
C ASN A 14 1.18 9.36 12.41
N THR A 15 2.42 8.89 12.47
CA THR A 15 3.54 9.44 11.68
C THR A 15 4.18 8.35 10.85
N ILE A 16 4.42 8.65 9.57
CA ILE A 16 5.16 7.77 8.67
C ILE A 16 6.31 8.57 8.06
N GLU A 17 7.52 8.11 8.32
CA GLU A 17 8.75 8.67 7.79
C GLU A 17 9.25 7.76 6.68
N VAL A 18 9.33 8.28 5.46
CA VAL A 18 9.78 7.52 4.29
C VAL A 18 11.09 8.13 3.82
N ARG A 19 12.13 7.31 3.69
CA ARG A 19 13.38 7.72 3.04
C ARG A 19 13.37 7.35 1.56
N GLU A 20 14.24 7.99 0.80
CA GLU A 20 14.51 7.61 -0.58
C GLU A 20 15.02 6.15 -0.63
N PRO A 21 14.42 5.28 -1.47
CA PRO A 21 14.88 3.92 -1.65
C PRO A 21 16.19 3.90 -2.44
N VAL A 22 17.09 2.99 -2.06
CA VAL A 22 18.28 2.65 -2.83
C VAL A 22 18.10 1.29 -3.51
N VAL A 23 18.99 0.95 -4.46
CA VAL A 23 18.93 -0.31 -5.21
C VAL A 23 18.92 -1.53 -4.28
N GLU A 24 19.65 -1.47 -3.15
CA GLU A 24 19.66 -2.55 -2.16
C GLU A 24 18.27 -2.82 -1.58
N ASP A 25 17.45 -1.79 -1.38
CA ASP A 25 16.10 -1.93 -0.86
C ASP A 25 15.18 -2.64 -1.85
N LEU A 26 15.35 -2.37 -3.15
CA LEU A 26 14.60 -3.04 -4.21
C LEU A 26 14.92 -4.54 -4.24
N ILE A 27 16.20 -4.89 -4.15
CA ILE A 27 16.66 -6.30 -4.11
C ILE A 27 16.11 -6.99 -2.85
N ARG A 28 16.17 -6.33 -1.69
CA ARG A 28 15.62 -6.87 -0.43
C ARG A 28 14.11 -7.04 -0.51
N ALA A 29 13.39 -6.07 -1.06
CA ALA A 29 11.95 -6.14 -1.24
C ALA A 29 11.54 -7.32 -2.14
N GLU A 30 12.27 -7.54 -3.25
CA GLU A 30 12.03 -8.69 -4.13
C GLU A 30 12.29 -10.02 -3.41
N MET A 31 13.38 -10.12 -2.64
CA MET A 31 13.69 -11.33 -1.85
C MET A 31 12.61 -11.63 -0.80
N ILE A 32 12.06 -10.62 -0.15
CA ILE A 32 10.99 -10.77 0.86
C ILE A 32 9.67 -11.12 0.19
N ALA A 33 9.30 -10.41 -0.88
CA ALA A 33 8.00 -10.57 -1.55
C ALA A 33 7.93 -11.82 -2.44
N GLY A 34 9.07 -12.32 -2.92
CA GLY A 34 9.15 -13.39 -3.93
C GLY A 34 8.68 -12.94 -5.32
N THR A 35 8.56 -11.63 -5.55
CA THR A 35 8.12 -11.02 -6.80
C THR A 35 8.64 -9.59 -6.88
N SER A 36 8.91 -9.11 -8.08
CA SER A 36 9.34 -7.73 -8.36
C SER A 36 8.17 -6.76 -8.58
N GLU A 37 6.92 -7.24 -8.52
CA GLU A 37 5.74 -6.46 -8.91
C GLU A 37 4.54 -6.62 -7.96
N GLY A 38 3.59 -5.70 -8.05
CA GLY A 38 2.31 -5.75 -7.35
C GLY A 38 2.35 -5.37 -5.86
N LEU A 39 1.25 -5.64 -5.16
CA LEU A 39 1.02 -5.21 -3.77
C LEU A 39 2.05 -5.79 -2.78
N LYS A 40 2.51 -7.03 -3.01
CA LYS A 40 3.48 -7.68 -2.11
C LYS A 40 4.84 -7.01 -2.18
N PHE A 41 5.33 -6.76 -3.39
CA PHE A 41 6.58 -6.03 -3.60
C PHE A 41 6.51 -4.63 -2.99
N ALA A 42 5.39 -3.92 -3.20
CA ALA A 42 5.18 -2.61 -2.62
C ALA A 42 5.22 -2.60 -1.08
N LEU A 43 4.54 -3.54 -0.43
CA LEU A 43 4.56 -3.65 1.02
C LEU A 43 5.96 -4.01 1.54
N ALA A 44 6.67 -4.91 0.86
CA ALA A 44 8.04 -5.26 1.20
C ALA A 44 8.98 -4.05 1.06
N LEU A 45 8.87 -3.28 -0.03
CA LEU A 45 9.65 -2.07 -0.22
C LEU A 45 9.36 -1.05 0.87
N ILE A 46 8.08 -0.80 1.18
CA ILE A 46 7.67 0.11 2.26
C ILE A 46 8.26 -0.34 3.60
N SER A 47 8.29 -1.65 3.91
CA SER A 47 8.89 -2.15 5.15
C SER A 47 10.40 -1.86 5.26
N GLU A 48 11.11 -1.75 4.14
CA GLU A 48 12.55 -1.48 4.14
C GLU A 48 12.86 0.02 4.31
N ILE A 49 12.00 0.89 3.77
CA ILE A 49 12.27 2.33 3.63
C ILE A 49 11.40 3.23 4.52
N ALA A 50 10.40 2.70 5.20
CA ALA A 50 9.51 3.47 6.06
C ALA A 50 9.63 3.13 7.54
N LEU A 51 9.52 4.16 8.37
CA LEU A 51 9.31 4.05 9.82
C LEU A 51 7.92 4.55 10.16
N PHE A 52 7.23 3.82 11.03
CA PHE A 52 5.86 4.08 11.45
C PHE A 52 5.91 4.34 12.96
N ASP A 53 5.62 5.56 13.37
CA ASP A 53 5.81 6.04 14.75
C ASP A 53 7.22 5.71 15.30
N GLY A 54 8.25 5.85 14.44
CA GLY A 54 9.65 5.57 14.76
C GLY A 54 10.03 4.08 14.78
N LYS A 55 9.14 3.16 14.38
CA LYS A 55 9.39 1.72 14.37
C LYS A 55 9.38 1.15 12.95
N LYS A 56 10.24 0.17 12.70
CA LYS A 56 10.12 -0.70 11.51
C LYS A 56 9.01 -1.73 11.73
N TYR A 57 8.24 -1.96 10.68
CA TYR A 57 7.26 -3.03 10.60
C TYR A 57 7.61 -3.96 9.46
N THR A 58 7.29 -5.24 9.61
CA THR A 58 7.47 -6.25 8.56
C THR A 58 6.42 -6.11 7.47
N MET A 59 6.63 -6.76 6.32
CA MET A 59 5.63 -6.84 5.27
C MET A 59 4.30 -7.39 5.81
N GLU A 60 4.35 -8.41 6.67
CA GLU A 60 3.19 -9.06 7.30
C GLU A 60 2.42 -8.10 8.21
N ASP A 61 3.12 -7.29 8.99
CA ASP A 61 2.48 -6.28 9.84
C ASP A 61 1.76 -5.22 8.98
N LEU A 62 2.39 -4.81 7.88
CA LEU A 62 1.85 -3.81 6.95
C LEU A 62 0.65 -4.31 6.14
N MET A 63 0.40 -5.63 6.07
CA MET A 63 -0.83 -6.15 5.49
C MET A 63 -2.08 -5.72 6.27
N HIS A 64 -1.92 -5.28 7.53
CA HIS A 64 -3.00 -4.76 8.36
C HIS A 64 -3.12 -3.22 8.30
N LEU A 65 -2.34 -2.57 7.44
CA LEU A 65 -2.43 -1.14 7.21
C LEU A 65 -3.78 -0.77 6.58
N GLY A 66 -4.34 0.37 6.98
CA GLY A 66 -5.54 0.89 6.34
C GLY A 66 -5.30 1.16 4.86
N VAL A 67 -6.26 0.78 3.99
CA VAL A 67 -6.16 1.02 2.54
C VAL A 67 -5.92 2.49 2.21
N ARG A 68 -6.48 3.42 3.00
CA ARG A 68 -6.25 4.86 2.81
C ARG A 68 -4.80 5.26 3.08
N ASP A 69 -4.21 4.72 4.15
CA ASP A 69 -2.84 5.02 4.55
C ASP A 69 -1.87 4.40 3.53
N PHE A 70 -2.15 3.16 3.11
CA PHE A 70 -1.42 2.50 2.03
C PHE A 70 -1.42 3.31 0.73
N LEU A 71 -2.59 3.83 0.30
CA LEU A 71 -2.69 4.68 -0.89
C LEU A 71 -1.98 6.02 -0.73
N GLY A 72 -1.93 6.57 0.48
CA GLY A 72 -1.14 7.76 0.79
C GLY A 72 0.35 7.49 0.59
N LEU A 73 0.83 6.37 1.11
CA LEU A 73 2.23 5.94 0.95
C LEU A 73 2.57 5.62 -0.50
N SER A 74 1.71 4.89 -1.21
CA SER A 74 1.96 4.52 -2.61
C SER A 74 2.12 5.76 -3.51
N LYS A 75 1.40 6.85 -3.21
CA LYS A 75 1.58 8.14 -3.89
C LYS A 75 2.90 8.82 -3.54
N ALA A 76 3.32 8.76 -2.27
CA ALA A 76 4.59 9.34 -1.84
C ALA A 76 5.81 8.64 -2.47
N ILE A 77 5.67 7.35 -2.81
CA ILE A 77 6.74 6.52 -3.38
C ILE A 77 6.57 6.20 -4.87
N SER A 78 5.57 6.77 -5.56
CA SER A 78 5.23 6.35 -6.93
C SER A 78 6.40 6.51 -7.90
N GLY A 79 7.27 7.52 -7.68
CA GLY A 79 8.45 7.79 -8.50
C GLY A 79 9.61 6.79 -8.37
N PHE A 80 9.46 5.74 -7.55
CA PHE A 80 10.49 4.72 -7.32
C PHE A 80 10.12 3.34 -7.90
N GLY A 81 9.28 3.31 -8.95
CA GLY A 81 8.88 2.06 -9.62
C GLY A 81 7.56 1.46 -9.14
N LEU A 82 6.75 2.23 -8.40
CA LEU A 82 5.41 1.83 -7.96
C LEU A 82 4.28 2.35 -8.86
N GLU A 83 4.61 2.98 -9.99
CA GLU A 83 3.62 3.54 -10.92
C GLU A 83 2.59 2.52 -11.41
N GLU A 84 3.01 1.27 -11.67
CA GLU A 84 2.12 0.23 -12.17
C GLU A 84 1.04 -0.13 -11.13
N LEU A 85 1.43 -0.16 -9.84
CA LEU A 85 0.50 -0.38 -8.74
C LEU A 85 -0.44 0.82 -8.53
N ALA A 86 0.07 2.05 -8.67
CA ALA A 86 -0.77 3.24 -8.60
C ALA A 86 -1.85 3.23 -9.70
N LYS A 87 -1.55 2.73 -10.90
CA LYS A 87 -2.53 2.54 -11.98
C LYS A 87 -3.55 1.44 -11.68
N GLU A 88 -3.13 0.29 -11.13
CA GLU A 88 -4.04 -0.81 -10.75
C GLU A 88 -5.04 -0.40 -9.66
N LEU A 89 -4.59 0.38 -8.68
CA LEU A 89 -5.45 0.86 -7.59
C LEU A 89 -6.41 1.97 -8.06
N SER A 90 -5.94 2.86 -8.93
CA SER A 90 -6.76 3.94 -9.51
C SER A 90 -7.84 3.39 -10.44
N SER A 91 -7.53 2.37 -11.25
CA SER A 91 -8.49 1.71 -12.13
C SER A 91 -9.56 0.92 -11.35
N SER A 92 -9.22 0.40 -10.17
CA SER A 92 -10.17 -0.30 -9.28
C SER A 92 -11.17 0.62 -8.57
N GLN A 93 -10.86 1.91 -8.38
CA GLN A 93 -11.76 2.89 -7.77
C GLN A 93 -12.76 3.53 -8.76
N GLY A 94 -12.54 3.35 -10.07
CA GLY A 94 -13.32 4.02 -11.12
C GLY A 94 -14.62 3.34 -11.55
N LYS A 95 -15.03 2.22 -10.93
CA LYS A 95 -16.17 1.40 -11.43
C LYS A 95 -17.46 1.41 -10.60
N GLU A 96 -17.56 2.20 -9.53
CA GLU A 96 -18.74 2.17 -8.63
C GLU A 96 -19.57 3.46 -8.55
N THR A 97 -19.63 4.29 -9.61
CA THR A 97 -20.44 5.53 -9.60
C THR A 97 -21.34 5.78 -10.83
N LEU A 98 -21.58 4.80 -11.71
CA LEU A 98 -22.33 5.04 -12.96
C LEU A 98 -23.71 4.35 -13.08
N ASP A 99 -24.31 3.83 -12.00
CA ASP A 99 -25.62 3.15 -12.11
C ASP A 99 -26.71 3.65 -11.14
N SER A 100 -26.81 4.96 -10.92
CA SER A 100 -27.90 5.51 -10.07
C SER A 100 -28.60 6.76 -10.60
N GLN A 101 -28.47 7.09 -11.88
CA GLN A 101 -29.28 8.16 -12.48
C GLN A 101 -29.75 7.80 -13.90
N LYS A 102 -30.75 6.91 -13.97
CA LYS A 102 -31.80 6.93 -15.00
C LYS A 102 -33.03 6.21 -14.43
N SER A 103 -33.84 6.96 -13.70
CA SER A 103 -35.28 6.71 -13.54
C SER A 103 -36.02 7.79 -14.31
#